data_AF-A0A9D6G8M8-F1
#
_entry.id   AF-A0A9D6G8M8-F1
#
_cell.length_a   1.000
_cell.length_b   1.000
_cell.length_c   1.000
_cell.angle_alpha   90.00
_cell.angle_beta   90.00
_cell.angle_gamma   90.00
#
_symmetry.space_group_name_H-M   'P 1'
#
loop_
_entity.id
_entity.type
_entity.pdbx_description
1 polymer ?
#
loop_
_entity_poly.entity_id
_entity_poly.type
_entity_poly.pdbx_seq_one_letter_code
_entity_poly.pdbx_strand_id
1 'polypeptide(L)'
;MPRREQAGARAETATTSHSSTPRLERLKRDLVGLVGWRRWAAAFALGALAALALPPTFLLPLLVPAFVGLMWLVEESRAAGRAFADGWWFGFGHSLAGLYWIFNAFVVDAPQYGWMAPFAVAGIAAGTALYPAAATALSRLAFGYRDPGAHGRVLVLAALWTAAEWMRGWLLMGFSWNLIGSVWVISDAMIQLAAVTGVYGLSLVTVAAAAMPATLTGAAAGGRRWLPAIMAATVLVLVWAGGALRLASAGDQAVAGVRLRLVQPNIPQHLKWQRELRRGHVVNQLWMSTQPPASDAGPAAAPTHVIWAETAVPFVLADSPSLIAALAGAAPPGGLIIVGAPRTTSAGVEPRRVWNSLFAIGPGGRITATYDKFHLVPFGEYVPFRGILDIPKLTAGRQDFSPGPGLRTLALTGLPPVSPLICYEVIFPG
;
A
#
# COMPACT_ATOMS: atom_id res chain seq x y z
N MET A 1 60.65 60.30 31.22
CA MET A 1 60.21 60.82 29.89
C MET A 1 61.11 60.21 28.80
N PRO A 2 60.58 59.85 27.62
CA PRO A 2 60.61 58.46 27.13
C PRO A 2 61.27 58.27 25.73
N ARG A 3 61.47 57.00 25.32
CA ARG A 3 61.53 56.41 23.94
C ARG A 3 62.10 54.99 24.09
N ARG A 4 61.69 53.89 23.45
CA ARG A 4 60.78 53.55 22.35
C ARG A 4 60.58 52.02 22.47
N GLU A 5 59.35 51.51 22.44
CA GLU A 5 59.08 50.10 22.09
C GLU A 5 58.01 50.08 20.99
N GLN A 6 58.34 49.39 19.89
CA GLN A 6 57.48 49.18 18.74
C GLN A 6 56.54 48.01 19.03
N ALA A 7 55.23 48.29 19.14
CA ALA A 7 54.20 47.27 19.06
C ALA A 7 53.67 47.20 17.63
N GLY A 8 53.94 46.07 16.96
CA GLY A 8 53.34 45.73 15.68
C GLY A 8 51.89 45.27 15.89
N ALA A 9 50.94 46.06 15.39
CA ALA A 9 49.53 45.69 15.33
C ALA A 9 49.30 44.70 14.17
N ARG A 10 49.01 43.44 14.47
CA ARG A 10 48.30 42.55 13.55
C ARG A 10 46.81 42.70 13.81
N ALA A 11 46.11 43.31 12.86
CA ALA A 11 44.67 43.31 12.82
C ALA A 11 44.16 41.91 12.49
N GLU A 12 43.62 41.21 13.49
CA GLU A 12 42.74 40.07 13.25
C GLU A 12 41.38 40.60 12.77
N THR A 13 41.18 40.58 11.46
CA THR A 13 39.86 40.65 10.86
C THR A 13 39.05 39.43 11.32
N ALA A 14 38.17 39.65 12.29
CA ALA A 14 37.11 38.73 12.65
C ALA A 14 36.14 38.57 11.45
N THR A 15 36.35 37.53 10.65
CA THR A 15 35.37 37.05 9.67
C THR A 15 34.23 36.38 10.42
N THR A 16 33.21 37.16 10.76
CA THR A 16 31.92 36.69 11.23
C THR A 16 31.24 35.91 10.10
N SER A 17 31.37 34.58 10.10
CA SER A 17 30.58 33.74 9.20
C SER A 17 29.12 33.76 9.68
N HIS A 18 28.31 34.64 9.10
CA HIS A 18 26.86 34.64 9.28
C HIS A 18 26.25 33.33 8.73
N SER A 19 25.99 32.39 9.64
CA SER A 19 25.32 31.13 9.32
C SER A 19 23.81 31.35 9.22
N SER A 20 23.26 31.06 8.06
CA SER A 20 21.84 31.18 7.70
C SER A 20 20.87 30.18 8.40
N THR A 21 21.17 29.64 9.58
CA THR A 21 20.36 28.54 10.18
C THR A 21 19.93 28.62 11.67
N PRO A 22 19.82 29.79 12.34
CA PRO A 22 19.31 29.83 13.71
C PRO A 22 17.85 29.37 13.84
N ARG A 23 17.07 29.37 12.75
CA ARG A 23 15.65 28.93 12.74
C ARG A 23 15.47 27.41 12.77
N LEU A 24 16.22 26.67 11.94
CA LEU A 24 16.16 25.20 11.89
C LEU A 24 16.67 24.58 13.21
N GLU A 25 17.75 25.11 13.76
CA GLU A 25 18.27 24.69 15.07
C GLU A 25 17.31 25.00 16.23
N ARG A 26 16.59 26.13 16.13
CA ARG A 26 15.52 26.44 17.10
C ARG A 26 14.38 25.43 16.97
N LEU A 27 13.90 25.16 15.75
CA LEU A 27 12.83 24.19 15.51
C LEU A 27 13.21 22.78 16.01
N LYS A 28 14.44 22.32 15.73
CA LYS A 28 14.95 21.04 16.24
C LYS A 28 14.92 21.03 17.77
N ARG A 29 15.49 22.07 18.43
CA ARG A 29 15.51 22.16 19.90
C ARG A 29 14.09 22.19 20.49
N ASP A 30 13.18 22.93 19.90
CA ASP A 30 11.79 23.05 20.38
C ASP A 30 11.07 21.68 20.27
N LEU A 31 11.20 20.99 19.13
CA LEU A 31 10.60 19.67 18.92
C LEU A 31 11.19 18.61 19.85
N VAL A 32 12.52 18.56 19.96
CA VAL A 32 13.23 17.56 20.78
C VAL A 32 13.01 17.82 22.27
N GLY A 33 12.89 19.09 22.66
CA GLY A 33 12.60 19.53 24.03
C GLY A 33 11.20 19.15 24.52
N LEU A 34 10.29 18.72 23.64
CA LEU A 34 8.99 18.21 24.05
C LEU A 34 9.12 16.95 24.91
N VAL A 35 8.29 16.89 25.95
CA VAL A 35 8.22 15.77 26.92
C VAL A 35 6.79 15.30 27.11
N GLY A 36 6.64 14.04 27.55
CA GLY A 36 5.35 13.41 27.79
C GLY A 36 4.42 13.45 26.57
N TRP A 37 3.15 13.74 26.81
CA TRP A 37 2.10 13.73 25.79
C TRP A 37 2.34 14.72 24.64
N ARG A 38 3.02 15.85 24.87
CA ARG A 38 3.30 16.84 23.82
C ARG A 38 4.22 16.28 22.74
N ARG A 39 5.21 15.47 23.15
CA ARG A 39 6.10 14.79 22.22
C ARG A 39 5.37 13.72 21.42
N TRP A 40 4.51 12.95 22.09
CA TRP A 40 3.69 11.93 21.45
C TRP A 40 2.71 12.54 20.44
N ALA A 41 2.07 13.65 20.79
CA ALA A 41 1.20 14.40 19.88
C ALA A 41 1.97 14.95 18.67
N ALA A 42 3.20 15.44 18.86
CA ALA A 42 4.05 15.88 17.76
C ALA A 42 4.43 14.71 16.84
N ALA A 43 4.86 13.57 17.40
CA ALA A 43 5.17 12.38 16.61
C ALA A 43 3.94 11.89 15.82
N PHE A 44 2.77 11.85 16.46
CA PHE A 44 1.50 11.53 15.82
C PHE A 44 1.17 12.49 14.67
N ALA A 45 1.30 13.81 14.88
CA ALA A 45 1.04 14.80 13.84
C ALA A 45 2.01 14.65 12.65
N LEU A 46 3.29 14.37 12.89
CA LEU A 46 4.27 14.08 11.84
C LEU A 46 3.88 12.83 11.03
N GLY A 47 3.40 11.79 11.71
CA GLY A 47 2.85 10.59 11.05
C GLY A 47 1.64 10.89 10.17
N ALA A 48 0.68 11.66 10.70
CA ALA A 48 -0.51 12.07 9.96
C ALA A 48 -0.15 12.95 8.74
N LEU A 49 0.85 13.83 8.87
CA LEU A 49 1.39 14.60 7.74
C LEU A 49 1.99 13.71 6.66
N ALA A 50 2.72 12.65 7.04
CA ALA A 50 3.23 11.68 6.07
C ALA A 50 2.08 10.95 5.35
N ALA A 51 0.96 10.68 6.02
CA ALA A 51 -0.18 10.01 5.40
C ALA A 51 -0.83 10.87 4.29
N LEU A 52 -0.74 12.20 4.38
CA LEU A 52 -1.24 13.10 3.32
C LEU A 52 -0.45 13.02 2.01
N ALA A 53 0.71 12.36 2.01
CA ALA A 53 1.44 12.08 0.77
C ALA A 53 0.84 10.87 0.00
N LEU A 54 0.02 10.04 0.65
CA LEU A 54 -0.66 8.92 0.01
C LEU A 54 -1.87 9.41 -0.82
N PRO A 55 -2.42 8.55 -1.70
CA PRO A 55 -3.69 8.84 -2.36
C PRO A 55 -4.82 9.11 -1.35
N PRO A 56 -5.74 10.03 -1.65
CA PRO A 56 -5.87 10.79 -2.89
C PRO A 56 -5.16 12.15 -2.90
N THR A 57 -4.48 12.55 -1.81
CA THR A 57 -4.01 13.93 -1.62
C THR A 57 -2.65 14.23 -2.22
N PHE A 58 -1.74 13.25 -2.25
CA PHE A 58 -0.42 13.38 -2.89
C PHE A 58 0.40 14.63 -2.49
N LEU A 59 0.28 15.08 -1.24
CA LEU A 59 1.07 16.20 -0.71
C LEU A 59 2.50 15.74 -0.37
N LEU A 60 3.24 15.29 -1.38
CA LEU A 60 4.60 14.73 -1.26
C LEU A 60 5.58 15.61 -0.46
N PRO A 61 5.57 16.95 -0.57
CA PRO A 61 6.48 17.79 0.22
C PRO A 61 6.31 17.63 1.74
N LEU A 62 5.16 17.14 2.23
CA LEU A 62 4.92 16.90 3.66
C LEU A 62 5.71 15.71 4.21
N LEU A 63 6.24 14.83 3.35
CA LEU A 63 7.15 13.77 3.78
C LEU A 63 8.44 14.34 4.39
N VAL A 64 8.90 15.50 3.89
CA VAL A 64 10.13 16.14 4.39
C VAL A 64 10.00 16.54 5.86
N PRO A 65 9.07 17.43 6.27
CA PRO A 65 8.93 17.76 7.68
C PRO A 65 8.58 16.54 8.54
N ALA A 66 7.80 15.58 8.03
CA ALA A 66 7.46 14.35 8.74
C ALA A 66 8.70 13.51 9.11
N PHE A 67 9.50 13.12 8.12
CA PHE A 67 10.68 12.28 8.33
C PHE A 67 11.87 13.04 8.94
N VAL A 68 12.01 14.34 8.67
CA VAL A 68 12.99 15.20 9.38
C VAL A 68 12.66 15.27 10.87
N GLY A 69 11.39 15.51 11.20
CA GLY A 69 10.93 15.56 12.59
C GLY A 69 11.13 14.22 13.29
N LEU A 70 10.75 13.11 12.65
CA LEU A 70 10.99 11.77 13.18
C LEU A 70 12.48 11.50 13.41
N MET A 71 13.33 11.84 12.44
CA MET A 71 14.78 11.65 12.55
C MET A 71 15.33 12.40 13.77
N TRP A 72 14.99 13.68 13.94
CA TRP A 72 15.43 14.47 15.10
C TRP A 72 14.95 13.89 16.44
N LEU A 73 13.71 13.39 16.51
CA LEU A 73 13.19 12.73 17.71
C LEU A 73 14.01 11.47 18.04
N VAL A 74 14.35 10.66 17.03
CA VAL A 74 15.13 9.42 17.21
C VAL A 74 16.58 9.70 17.57
N GLU A 75 17.25 10.64 16.92
CA GLU A 75 18.66 10.99 17.22
C GLU A 75 18.86 11.42 18.68
N GLU A 76 17.96 12.28 19.17
CA GLU A 76 18.07 12.89 20.49
C GLU A 76 17.39 12.04 21.59
N SER A 77 16.88 10.86 21.23
CA SER A 77 16.34 9.92 22.21
C SER A 77 17.45 9.35 23.08
N ARG A 78 17.28 9.41 24.41
CA ARG A 78 18.28 8.87 25.36
C ARG A 78 18.32 7.34 25.42
N ALA A 79 17.23 6.67 25.02
CA ALA A 79 17.09 5.22 25.08
C ALA A 79 16.25 4.70 23.91
N ALA A 80 16.45 3.42 23.56
CA ALA A 80 15.70 2.74 22.51
C ALA A 80 14.19 2.71 22.81
N GLY A 81 13.78 2.59 24.07
CA GLY A 81 12.35 2.64 24.46
C GLY A 81 11.68 3.99 24.17
N ARG A 82 12.42 5.10 24.22
CA ARG A 82 11.88 6.42 23.83
C ARG A 82 11.72 6.51 22.31
N ALA A 83 12.72 6.06 21.56
CA ALA A 83 12.65 5.99 20.11
C ALA A 83 11.52 5.04 19.64
N PHE A 84 11.29 3.94 20.36
CA PHE A 84 10.14 3.05 20.14
C PHE A 84 8.82 3.81 20.28
N ALA A 85 8.64 4.55 21.37
CA ALA A 85 7.42 5.34 21.58
C ALA A 85 7.23 6.41 20.50
N ASP A 86 8.30 7.10 20.09
CA ASP A 86 8.24 8.10 19.01
C ASP A 86 7.83 7.47 17.67
N GLY A 87 8.44 6.33 17.32
CA GLY A 87 8.08 5.57 16.12
C GLY A 87 6.67 5.01 16.18
N TRP A 88 6.20 4.56 17.35
CA TRP A 88 4.85 4.08 17.53
C TRP A 88 3.82 5.19 17.33
N TRP A 89 4.00 6.36 17.96
CA TRP A 89 3.06 7.48 17.77
C TRP A 89 3.07 8.01 16.33
N PHE A 90 4.24 8.07 15.69
CA PHE A 90 4.36 8.38 14.26
C PHE A 90 3.60 7.37 13.40
N GLY A 91 3.88 6.07 13.60
CA GLY A 91 3.20 5.00 12.87
C GLY A 91 1.69 5.00 13.10
N PHE A 92 1.26 5.29 14.34
CA PHE A 92 -0.15 5.36 14.70
C PHE A 92 -0.85 6.52 13.99
N GLY A 93 -0.25 7.71 13.96
CA GLY A 93 -0.78 8.86 13.21
C GLY A 93 -0.85 8.60 11.71
N HIS A 94 0.21 8.00 11.16
CA HIS A 94 0.26 7.64 9.74
C HIS A 94 -0.83 6.63 9.36
N SER A 95 -0.93 5.53 10.10
CA SER A 95 -1.91 4.47 9.84
C SER A 95 -3.32 4.92 10.15
N LEU A 96 -3.57 5.69 11.21
CA LEU A 96 -4.92 6.15 11.54
C LEU A 96 -5.45 7.10 10.47
N ALA A 97 -4.63 8.05 10.01
CA ALA A 97 -4.98 8.96 8.94
C ALA A 97 -5.07 8.25 7.57
N GLY A 98 -4.22 7.26 7.31
CA GLY A 98 -4.19 6.54 6.03
C GLY A 98 -5.15 5.36 5.91
N LEU A 99 -5.67 4.82 7.02
CA LEU A 99 -6.58 3.66 7.06
C LEU A 99 -8.00 4.03 7.52
N TYR A 100 -8.31 5.33 7.58
CA TYR A 100 -9.64 5.82 7.97
C TYR A 100 -10.77 5.16 7.17
N TRP A 101 -10.52 4.83 5.89
CA TRP A 101 -11.49 4.25 4.97
C TRP A 101 -11.97 2.86 5.40
N ILE A 102 -11.24 2.14 6.27
CA ILE A 102 -11.70 0.87 6.85
C ILE A 102 -13.02 1.06 7.61
N PHE A 103 -13.26 2.26 8.15
CA PHE A 103 -14.54 2.64 8.75
C PHE A 103 -15.73 2.36 7.81
N ASN A 104 -15.56 2.58 6.49
CA ASN A 104 -16.63 2.41 5.51
C ASN A 104 -17.14 0.97 5.42
N ALA A 105 -16.30 -0.02 5.72
CA ALA A 105 -16.71 -1.42 5.71
C ALA A 105 -17.74 -1.74 6.81
N PHE A 106 -17.64 -1.07 7.97
CA PHE A 106 -18.51 -1.31 9.12
C PHE A 106 -19.87 -0.58 9.00
N VAL A 107 -19.93 0.52 8.25
CA VAL A 107 -21.17 1.29 8.08
C VAL A 107 -22.05 0.79 6.93
N VAL A 108 -21.62 -0.24 6.18
CA VAL A 108 -22.49 -0.95 5.23
C VAL A 108 -23.72 -1.54 5.95
N ASP A 109 -23.50 -2.06 7.16
CA ASP A 109 -24.55 -2.47 8.09
C ASP A 109 -24.27 -1.81 9.46
N ALA A 110 -24.43 -0.49 9.46
CA ALA A 110 -24.15 0.36 10.62
C ALA A 110 -24.92 -0.06 11.90
N PRO A 111 -26.21 -0.45 11.85
CA PRO A 111 -26.94 -0.90 13.04
C PRO A 111 -26.27 -2.08 13.74
N GLN A 112 -25.69 -3.01 12.99
CA GLN A 112 -25.06 -4.20 13.56
C GLN A 112 -23.59 -3.97 13.95
N TYR A 113 -22.80 -3.33 13.08
CA TYR A 113 -21.33 -3.30 13.19
C TYR A 113 -20.72 -1.92 13.37
N GLY A 114 -21.51 -0.83 13.21
CA GLY A 114 -20.98 0.54 13.21
C GLY A 114 -20.23 0.92 14.49
N TRP A 115 -20.66 0.40 15.64
CA TRP A 115 -20.00 0.66 16.93
C TRP A 115 -18.58 0.09 17.02
N MET A 116 -18.25 -0.94 16.24
CA MET A 116 -16.92 -1.57 16.22
C MET A 116 -15.91 -0.75 15.41
N ALA A 117 -16.38 0.08 14.48
CA ALA A 117 -15.55 0.78 13.50
C ALA A 117 -14.40 1.59 14.11
N PRO A 118 -14.62 2.50 15.10
CA PRO A 118 -13.52 3.27 15.68
C PRO A 118 -12.47 2.38 16.36
N PHE A 119 -12.88 1.30 17.03
CA PHE A 119 -11.97 0.37 17.70
C PHE A 119 -11.20 -0.48 16.70
N ALA A 120 -11.82 -0.91 15.60
CA ALA A 120 -11.15 -1.65 14.54
C ALA A 120 -10.09 -0.80 13.84
N VAL A 121 -10.44 0.45 13.46
CA VAL A 121 -9.52 1.39 12.80
C VAL A 121 -8.36 1.74 13.73
N ALA A 122 -8.64 2.10 14.98
CA ALA A 122 -7.60 2.39 15.97
C ALA A 122 -6.75 1.16 16.29
N GLY A 123 -7.34 -0.03 16.41
CA GLY A 123 -6.63 -1.27 16.68
C GLY A 123 -5.67 -1.66 15.56
N ILE A 124 -6.10 -1.59 14.30
CA ILE A 124 -5.23 -1.84 13.14
C ILE A 124 -4.12 -0.77 13.06
N ALA A 125 -4.46 0.50 13.29
CA ALA A 125 -3.46 1.56 13.32
C ALA A 125 -2.40 1.33 14.43
N ALA A 126 -2.83 0.92 15.63
CA ALA A 126 -1.97 0.61 16.76
C ALA A 126 -1.07 -0.62 16.50
N GLY A 127 -1.61 -1.66 15.87
CA GLY A 127 -0.85 -2.85 15.51
C GLY A 127 0.18 -2.58 14.41
N THR A 128 -0.20 -1.84 13.37
CA THR A 128 0.71 -1.46 12.28
C THR A 128 1.79 -0.45 12.74
N ALA A 129 1.51 0.34 13.77
CA ALA A 129 2.48 1.25 14.38
C ALA A 129 3.67 0.55 15.06
N LEU A 130 3.54 -0.74 15.40
CA LEU A 130 4.65 -1.53 15.97
C LEU A 130 5.84 -1.67 15.01
N TYR A 131 5.60 -1.62 13.70
CA TYR A 131 6.66 -1.76 12.69
C TYR A 131 7.54 -0.49 12.61
N PRO A 132 6.97 0.73 12.44
CA PRO A 132 7.73 1.97 12.63
C PRO A 132 8.41 2.06 14.01
N ALA A 133 7.74 1.62 15.08
CA ALA A 133 8.31 1.60 16.44
C ALA A 133 9.55 0.71 16.55
N ALA A 134 9.52 -0.48 15.94
CA ALA A 134 10.68 -1.36 15.87
C ALA A 134 11.80 -0.74 15.03
N ALA A 135 11.48 -0.16 13.87
CA ALA A 135 12.46 0.49 12.99
C ALA A 135 13.21 1.62 13.71
N THR A 136 12.49 2.50 14.43
CA THR A 136 13.10 3.62 15.16
C THR A 136 13.90 3.16 16.39
N ALA A 137 13.41 2.16 17.12
CA ALA A 137 14.12 1.58 18.26
C ALA A 137 15.44 0.91 17.83
N LEU A 138 15.40 0.09 16.78
CA LEU A 138 16.57 -0.56 16.21
C LEU A 138 17.56 0.45 15.63
N SER A 139 17.06 1.51 14.98
CA SER A 139 17.90 2.61 14.50
C SER A 139 18.65 3.26 15.67
N ARG A 140 17.95 3.53 16.78
CA ARG A 140 18.56 4.12 17.95
C ARG A 140 19.60 3.21 18.61
N LEU A 141 19.38 1.90 18.63
CA LEU A 141 20.36 0.92 19.11
C LEU A 141 21.60 0.91 18.20
N ALA A 142 21.42 0.91 16.89
CA ALA A 142 22.52 0.97 15.93
C ALA A 142 23.37 2.23 16.11
N PHE A 143 22.74 3.40 16.31
CA PHE A 143 23.45 4.66 16.56
C PHE A 143 24.29 4.63 17.85
N GLY A 144 23.81 3.90 18.86
CA GLY A 144 24.50 3.74 20.15
C GLY A 144 25.65 2.72 20.12
N TYR A 145 25.55 1.68 19.28
CA TYR A 145 26.59 0.67 19.14
C TYR A 145 27.80 1.21 18.38
N ARG A 146 27.56 1.82 17.21
CA ARG A 146 28.57 2.47 16.40
C ARG A 146 27.93 3.61 15.63
N ASP A 147 28.30 4.84 15.97
CA ASP A 147 27.74 6.02 15.31
C ASP A 147 28.14 6.04 13.82
N PRO A 148 27.18 5.88 12.88
CA PRO A 148 27.47 5.88 11.46
C PRO A 148 27.61 7.30 10.89
N GLY A 149 27.53 8.33 11.74
CA GLY A 149 27.52 9.74 11.35
C GLY A 149 26.16 10.19 10.80
N ALA A 150 25.96 11.50 10.65
CA ALA A 150 24.65 12.09 10.34
C ALA A 150 23.97 11.46 9.09
N HIS A 151 24.70 11.29 7.99
CA HIS A 151 24.16 10.69 6.76
C HIS A 151 23.93 9.18 6.94
N GLY A 152 24.84 8.49 7.61
CA GLY A 152 24.71 7.06 7.89
C GLY A 152 23.50 6.76 8.78
N ARG A 153 23.15 7.63 9.72
CA ARG A 153 21.96 7.48 10.56
C ARG A 153 20.67 7.52 9.75
N VAL A 154 20.59 8.42 8.77
CA VAL A 154 19.47 8.49 7.82
C VAL A 154 19.36 7.20 7.00
N LEU A 155 20.48 6.70 6.47
CA LEU A 155 20.50 5.46 5.69
C LEU A 155 20.11 4.24 6.53
N VAL A 156 20.57 4.16 7.77
CA VAL A 156 20.19 3.11 8.72
C VAL A 156 18.69 3.17 9.03
N LEU A 157 18.13 4.37 9.28
CA LEU A 157 16.69 4.53 9.48
C LEU A 157 15.90 4.08 8.26
N ALA A 158 16.30 4.51 7.05
CA ALA A 158 15.62 4.14 5.82
C ALA A 158 15.68 2.62 5.54
N ALA A 159 16.83 1.99 5.80
CA ALA A 159 16.99 0.54 5.65
C ALA A 159 16.12 -0.23 6.66
N LEU A 160 16.14 0.16 7.94
CA LEU A 160 15.32 -0.48 8.97
C LEU A 160 13.83 -0.21 8.80
N TRP A 161 13.45 0.96 8.29
CA TRP A 161 12.07 1.26 7.91
C TRP A 161 11.60 0.33 6.81
N THR A 162 12.40 0.16 5.76
CA THR A 162 12.10 -0.73 4.62
C THR A 162 12.01 -2.18 5.07
N ALA A 163 12.92 -2.63 5.94
CA ALA A 163 12.86 -3.96 6.53
C ALA A 163 11.59 -4.15 7.37
N ALA A 164 11.19 -3.15 8.15
CA ALA A 164 9.96 -3.20 8.94
C ALA A 164 8.70 -3.22 8.06
N GLU A 165 8.69 -2.47 6.96
CA GLU A 165 7.64 -2.53 5.93
C GLU A 165 7.54 -3.91 5.26
N TRP A 166 8.70 -4.49 4.91
CA TRP A 166 8.75 -5.84 4.35
C TRP A 166 8.24 -6.88 5.36
N MET A 167 8.73 -6.85 6.60
CA MET A 167 8.26 -7.76 7.67
C MET A 167 6.75 -7.62 7.91
N ARG A 168 6.20 -6.41 7.80
CA ARG A 168 4.76 -6.15 7.93
C ARG A 168 3.92 -6.83 6.86
N GLY A 169 4.49 -7.08 5.68
CA GLY A 169 3.83 -7.85 4.63
C GLY A 169 3.68 -9.35 4.93
N TRP A 170 4.47 -9.89 5.87
CA TRP A 170 4.53 -11.33 6.19
C TRP A 170 4.00 -11.67 7.57
N LEU A 171 4.35 -10.88 8.59
CA LEU A 171 4.02 -11.17 9.98
C LEU A 171 2.55 -10.89 10.29
N LEU A 172 1.98 -11.66 11.22
CA LEU A 172 0.61 -11.48 11.72
C LEU A 172 -0.43 -11.40 10.58
N MET A 173 -0.37 -12.34 9.63
CA MET A 173 -1.26 -12.49 8.45
C MET A 173 -0.97 -11.53 7.28
N GLY A 174 -0.01 -10.63 7.45
CA GLY A 174 0.46 -9.74 6.40
C GLY A 174 -0.50 -8.57 6.13
N PHE A 175 0.02 -7.35 6.20
CA PHE A 175 -0.73 -6.14 5.90
C PHE A 175 0.14 -5.11 5.18
N SER A 176 0.24 -5.21 3.86
CA SER A 176 1.12 -4.35 3.03
C SER A 176 0.50 -3.02 2.61
N TRP A 177 -0.51 -2.52 3.34
CA TRP A 177 -1.15 -1.25 3.00
C TRP A 177 -0.27 -0.04 3.34
N ASN A 178 -0.40 1.06 2.59
CA ASN A 178 0.26 2.33 2.88
C ASN A 178 1.79 2.21 3.06
N LEU A 179 2.47 1.43 2.21
CA LEU A 179 3.93 1.46 2.12
C LEU A 179 4.36 2.84 1.61
N ILE A 180 5.41 3.43 2.18
CA ILE A 180 5.84 4.78 1.81
C ILE A 180 6.19 4.89 0.32
N GLY A 181 6.72 3.84 -0.31
CA GLY A 181 6.97 3.80 -1.75
C GLY A 181 5.71 4.01 -2.62
N SER A 182 4.52 3.74 -2.08
CA SER A 182 3.24 3.88 -2.79
C SER A 182 2.83 5.34 -3.03
N VAL A 183 3.49 6.32 -2.40
CA VAL A 183 3.23 7.75 -2.65
C VAL A 183 3.54 8.14 -4.11
N TRP A 184 4.40 7.37 -4.79
CA TRP A 184 4.86 7.67 -6.14
C TRP A 184 3.89 7.24 -7.24
N VAL A 185 2.74 6.63 -6.93
CA VAL A 185 1.74 6.26 -7.94
C VAL A 185 1.15 7.46 -8.69
N ILE A 186 1.40 8.70 -8.24
CA ILE A 186 1.12 9.93 -9.00
C ILE A 186 2.00 10.09 -10.26
N SER A 187 3.09 9.33 -10.39
CA SER A 187 4.05 9.44 -11.48
C SER A 187 4.45 8.06 -12.03
N ASP A 188 3.98 7.75 -13.23
CA ASP A 188 4.31 6.50 -13.94
C ASP A 188 5.82 6.30 -14.10
N ALA A 189 6.56 7.40 -14.27
CA ALA A 189 8.02 7.38 -14.36
C ALA A 189 8.66 6.98 -13.03
N MET A 190 8.20 7.52 -11.89
CA MET A 190 8.77 7.16 -10.59
C MET A 190 8.57 5.69 -10.24
N ILE A 191 7.39 5.13 -10.53
CA ILE A 191 7.09 3.74 -10.18
C ILE A 191 7.90 2.71 -10.98
N GLN A 192 8.60 3.10 -12.05
CA GLN A 192 9.41 2.17 -12.85
C GLN A 192 10.52 1.48 -12.04
N LEU A 193 11.03 2.11 -10.96
CA LEU A 193 12.00 1.48 -10.07
C LEU A 193 11.46 0.21 -9.39
N ALA A 194 10.12 0.11 -9.24
CA ALA A 194 9.49 -1.07 -8.67
C ALA A 194 9.69 -2.33 -9.53
N ALA A 195 9.95 -2.19 -10.84
CA ALA A 195 10.26 -3.33 -11.70
C ALA A 195 11.59 -4.02 -11.35
N VAL A 196 12.50 -3.33 -10.66
CA VAL A 196 13.83 -3.85 -10.28
C VAL A 196 13.88 -4.19 -8.79
N THR A 197 13.29 -3.36 -7.94
CA THR A 197 13.46 -3.44 -6.48
C THR A 197 12.16 -3.71 -5.73
N GLY A 198 11.04 -3.83 -6.45
CA GLY A 198 9.72 -3.78 -5.86
C GLY A 198 9.41 -2.41 -5.24
N VAL A 199 8.26 -2.31 -4.59
CA VAL A 199 7.86 -1.10 -3.85
C VAL A 199 8.81 -0.77 -2.68
N TYR A 200 9.52 -1.77 -2.15
CA TYR A 200 10.44 -1.59 -1.02
C TYR A 200 11.66 -0.74 -1.38
N GLY A 201 12.21 -0.87 -2.60
CA GLY A 201 13.29 0.01 -3.04
C GLY A 201 12.82 1.47 -3.19
N LEU A 202 11.58 1.68 -3.64
CA LEU A 202 10.96 3.01 -3.63
C LEU A 202 10.80 3.53 -2.20
N SER A 203 10.33 2.72 -1.25
CA SER A 203 10.26 3.11 0.16
C SER A 203 11.64 3.54 0.70
N LEU A 204 12.68 2.75 0.43
CA LEU A 204 14.05 3.05 0.86
C LEU A 204 14.52 4.42 0.36
N VAL A 205 14.42 4.65 -0.95
CA VAL A 205 14.85 5.91 -1.57
C VAL A 205 14.02 7.08 -1.06
N THR A 206 12.71 6.88 -0.87
CA THR A 206 11.79 7.92 -0.39
C THR A 206 12.09 8.34 1.05
N VAL A 207 12.22 7.37 1.96
CA VAL A 207 12.53 7.65 3.37
C VAL A 207 13.90 8.28 3.50
N ALA A 208 14.90 7.77 2.79
CA ALA A 208 16.24 8.34 2.78
C ALA A 208 16.22 9.79 2.28
N ALA A 209 15.51 10.07 1.17
CA ALA A 209 15.44 11.41 0.61
C ALA A 209 14.65 12.40 1.48
N ALA A 210 13.53 11.94 2.06
CA ALA A 210 12.69 12.76 2.94
C ALA A 210 13.39 13.08 4.27
N ALA A 211 14.20 12.16 4.81
CA ALA A 211 14.93 12.36 6.06
C ALA A 211 16.28 13.08 5.89
N MET A 212 16.87 13.09 4.69
CA MET A 212 18.21 13.68 4.45
C MET A 212 18.34 15.15 4.89
N PRO A 213 17.32 16.02 4.72
CA PRO A 213 17.38 17.40 5.22
C PRO A 213 17.55 17.53 6.74
N ALA A 214 17.34 16.46 7.53
CA ALA A 214 17.62 16.47 8.97
C ALA A 214 19.10 16.76 9.28
N THR A 215 19.99 16.39 8.35
CA THR A 215 21.45 16.59 8.45
C THR A 215 21.89 18.05 8.26
N LEU A 216 20.96 18.96 7.92
CA LEU A 216 21.19 20.40 7.87
C LEU A 216 21.42 21.03 9.25
N THR A 217 21.10 20.29 10.32
CA THR A 217 21.28 20.70 11.72
C THR A 217 22.43 19.94 12.40
N GLY A 218 23.03 20.54 13.44
CA GLY A 218 24.10 19.95 14.24
C GLY A 218 25.51 20.15 13.70
N ALA A 219 26.49 19.48 14.31
CA ALA A 219 27.93 19.63 14.01
C ALA A 219 28.33 19.23 12.58
N ALA A 220 27.46 18.53 11.85
CA ALA A 220 27.62 18.20 10.43
C ALA A 220 27.32 19.38 9.50
N ALA A 221 26.78 20.49 10.01
CA ALA A 221 26.44 21.69 9.25
C ALA A 221 27.68 22.53 8.86
N GLY A 222 28.67 21.92 8.22
CA GLY A 222 29.83 22.61 7.62
C GLY A 222 29.49 23.32 6.31
N GLY A 223 30.52 23.82 5.60
CA GLY A 223 30.37 24.55 4.33
C GLY A 223 29.63 23.81 3.21
N ARG A 224 29.49 22.48 3.30
CA ARG A 224 28.77 21.61 2.33
C ARG A 224 27.47 21.03 2.88
N ARG A 225 26.86 21.64 3.91
CA ARG A 225 25.64 21.13 4.60
C ARG A 225 24.46 20.76 3.70
N TRP A 226 24.27 21.45 2.56
CA TRP A 226 23.19 21.16 1.62
C TRP A 226 23.49 19.97 0.69
N LEU A 227 24.75 19.57 0.56
CA LEU A 227 25.18 18.53 -0.37
C LEU A 227 24.39 17.22 -0.21
N PRO A 228 24.13 16.68 1.00
CA PRO A 228 23.37 15.44 1.15
C PRO A 228 21.93 15.59 0.67
N ALA A 229 21.26 16.69 1.02
CA ALA A 229 19.88 16.95 0.58
C ALA A 229 19.79 17.13 -0.94
N ILE A 230 20.78 17.81 -1.54
CA ILE A 230 20.90 17.94 -3.00
C ILE A 230 21.14 16.56 -3.63
N MET A 231 22.06 15.76 -3.10
CA MET A 231 22.32 14.40 -3.60
C MET A 231 21.06 13.52 -3.54
N ALA A 232 20.31 13.59 -2.44
CA ALA A 232 19.04 12.87 -2.30
C ALA A 232 18.00 13.32 -3.34
N ALA A 233 17.86 14.64 -3.56
CA ALA A 233 16.98 15.17 -4.60
C ALA A 233 17.44 14.72 -6.00
N THR A 234 18.75 14.74 -6.26
CA THR A 234 19.33 14.24 -7.52
C THR A 234 19.02 12.76 -7.71
N VAL A 235 19.09 11.93 -6.67
CA VAL A 235 18.70 10.51 -6.76
C VAL A 235 17.24 10.38 -7.18
N LEU A 236 16.31 11.14 -6.61
CA LEU A 236 14.90 11.13 -7.03
C LEU A 236 14.74 11.55 -8.50
N VAL A 237 15.46 12.58 -8.94
CA VAL A 237 15.45 13.03 -10.35
C VAL A 237 16.01 11.94 -11.27
N LEU A 238 17.07 11.23 -10.87
CA LEU A 238 17.64 10.13 -11.65
C LEU A 238 16.68 8.93 -11.73
N VAL A 239 15.97 8.62 -10.64
CA VAL A 239 14.91 7.58 -10.63
C VAL A 239 13.80 7.98 -11.61
N TRP A 240 13.33 9.22 -11.54
CA TRP A 240 12.32 9.74 -12.47
C TRP A 240 12.80 9.70 -13.92
N ALA A 241 14.00 10.20 -14.19
CA ALA A 241 14.56 10.26 -15.54
C ALA A 241 14.77 8.87 -16.13
N GLY A 242 15.31 7.93 -15.35
CA GLY A 242 15.46 6.54 -15.76
C GLY A 242 14.11 5.88 -16.07
N GLY A 243 13.09 6.16 -15.26
CA GLY A 243 11.73 5.70 -15.52
C GLY A 243 11.08 6.32 -16.76
N ALA A 244 11.28 7.62 -16.97
CA ALA A 244 10.79 8.32 -18.15
C ALA A 244 11.44 7.79 -19.44
N LEU A 245 12.76 7.53 -19.42
CA LEU A 245 13.47 6.91 -20.53
C LEU A 245 12.96 5.49 -20.80
N ARG A 246 12.74 4.68 -19.76
CA ARG A 246 12.18 3.34 -19.88
C ARG A 246 10.80 3.38 -20.53
N LEU A 247 9.91 4.26 -20.08
CA LEU A 247 8.57 4.43 -20.64
C LEU A 247 8.62 4.93 -22.09
N ALA A 248 9.50 5.87 -22.41
CA ALA A 248 9.68 6.36 -23.77
C ALA A 248 10.16 5.25 -24.73
N SER A 249 10.89 4.26 -24.21
CA SER A 249 11.30 3.06 -24.96
C SER A 249 10.30 1.90 -24.91
N ALA A 250 9.26 2.00 -24.08
CA ALA A 250 8.28 0.94 -23.92
C ALA A 250 7.32 0.95 -25.12
N GLY A 251 7.12 -0.22 -25.74
CA GLY A 251 6.09 -0.39 -26.76
C GLY A 251 4.69 -0.37 -26.14
N ASP A 252 3.73 0.18 -26.87
CA ASP A 252 2.29 0.18 -26.56
C ASP A 252 1.53 -0.95 -27.27
N GLN A 253 2.26 -2.02 -27.62
CA GLN A 253 1.76 -3.07 -28.51
C GLN A 253 0.59 -3.81 -27.86
N ALA A 254 -0.61 -3.59 -28.39
CA ALA A 254 -1.78 -4.37 -28.04
C ALA A 254 -1.56 -5.84 -28.44
N VAL A 255 -2.10 -6.77 -27.66
CA VAL A 255 -2.09 -8.18 -28.04
C VAL A 255 -3.07 -8.39 -29.19
N ALA A 256 -2.53 -8.70 -30.37
CA ALA A 256 -3.34 -8.91 -31.57
C ALA A 256 -4.43 -9.96 -31.34
N GLY A 257 -5.66 -9.65 -31.77
CA GLY A 257 -6.81 -10.55 -31.61
C GLY A 257 -7.35 -10.65 -30.18
N VAL A 258 -6.86 -9.86 -29.23
CA VAL A 258 -7.40 -9.83 -27.86
C VAL A 258 -8.21 -8.56 -27.64
N ARG A 259 -9.45 -8.72 -27.20
CA ARG A 259 -10.29 -7.61 -26.76
C ARG A 259 -11.13 -8.00 -25.58
N LEU A 260 -10.97 -7.27 -24.49
CA LEU A 260 -11.60 -7.56 -23.21
C LEU A 260 -12.79 -6.63 -23.01
N ARG A 261 -13.95 -7.20 -22.67
CA ARG A 261 -15.09 -6.46 -22.13
C ARG A 261 -15.14 -6.64 -20.62
N LEU A 262 -15.00 -5.54 -19.89
CA LEU A 262 -15.15 -5.52 -18.44
C LEU A 262 -16.58 -5.13 -18.08
N VAL A 263 -17.29 -5.97 -17.32
CA VAL A 263 -18.69 -5.74 -16.93
C VAL A 263 -18.74 -5.24 -15.49
N GLN A 264 -19.19 -4.00 -15.31
CA GLN A 264 -19.27 -3.35 -14.00
C GLN A 264 -20.69 -2.80 -13.78
N PRO A 265 -21.60 -3.57 -13.14
CA PRO A 265 -23.01 -3.18 -12.98
C PRO A 265 -23.25 -2.11 -11.90
N ASN A 266 -22.19 -1.66 -11.21
CA ASN A 266 -22.25 -0.68 -10.12
C ASN A 266 -23.32 -0.97 -9.04
N ILE A 267 -23.43 -2.25 -8.63
CA ILE A 267 -24.43 -2.69 -7.65
C ILE A 267 -24.04 -2.17 -6.26
N PRO A 268 -24.90 -1.39 -5.57
CA PRO A 268 -24.64 -0.97 -4.20
C PRO A 268 -24.44 -2.15 -3.26
N GLN A 269 -23.46 -2.05 -2.35
CA GLN A 269 -23.05 -3.19 -1.50
C GLN A 269 -24.18 -3.75 -0.64
N HIS A 270 -25.06 -2.90 -0.10
CA HIS A 270 -26.21 -3.33 0.72
C HIS A 270 -27.30 -4.07 -0.08
N LEU A 271 -27.29 -3.98 -1.42
CA LEU A 271 -28.20 -4.70 -2.32
C LEU A 271 -27.58 -5.98 -2.90
N LYS A 272 -26.24 -6.10 -2.88
CA LYS A 272 -25.50 -7.18 -3.56
C LYS A 272 -25.93 -8.58 -3.10
N TRP A 273 -26.22 -8.72 -1.80
CA TRP A 273 -26.49 -10.02 -1.17
C TRP A 273 -27.98 -10.27 -0.86
N GLN A 274 -28.88 -9.33 -1.20
CA GLN A 274 -30.32 -9.51 -1.00
C GLN A 274 -30.86 -10.62 -1.90
N ARG A 275 -31.52 -11.62 -1.29
CA ARG A 275 -31.87 -12.88 -1.95
C ARG A 275 -32.72 -12.66 -3.20
N GLU A 276 -33.63 -11.70 -3.13
CA GLU A 276 -34.61 -11.34 -4.15
C GLU A 276 -33.94 -10.66 -5.36
N LEU A 277 -32.86 -9.90 -5.12
CA LEU A 277 -32.17 -9.11 -6.16
C LEU A 277 -31.05 -9.90 -6.86
N ARG A 278 -30.46 -10.92 -6.21
CA ARG A 278 -29.30 -11.67 -6.74
C ARG A 278 -29.50 -12.19 -8.17
N ARG A 279 -30.69 -12.70 -8.50
CA ARG A 279 -30.99 -13.17 -9.86
C ARG A 279 -31.03 -12.01 -10.87
N GLY A 280 -31.69 -10.92 -10.52
CA GLY A 280 -31.73 -9.70 -11.35
C GLY A 280 -30.33 -9.15 -11.62
N HIS A 281 -29.46 -9.14 -10.62
CA HIS A 281 -28.05 -8.72 -10.76
C HIS A 281 -27.28 -9.55 -11.78
N VAL A 282 -27.47 -10.87 -11.79
CA VAL A 282 -26.84 -11.75 -12.80
C VAL A 282 -27.43 -11.52 -14.18
N VAL A 283 -28.76 -11.40 -14.30
CA VAL A 283 -29.42 -11.13 -15.58
C VAL A 283 -28.97 -9.80 -16.19
N ASN A 284 -28.84 -8.74 -15.37
CA ASN A 284 -28.33 -7.46 -15.82
C ASN A 284 -26.89 -7.58 -16.35
N GLN A 285 -26.01 -8.30 -15.66
CA GLN A 285 -24.65 -8.52 -16.13
C GLN A 285 -24.58 -9.36 -17.42
N LEU A 286 -25.45 -10.37 -17.58
CA LEU A 286 -25.60 -11.09 -18.85
C LEU A 286 -26.01 -10.15 -19.97
N TRP A 287 -27.01 -9.30 -19.73
CA TRP A 287 -27.46 -8.29 -20.70
C TRP A 287 -26.34 -7.30 -21.06
N MET A 288 -25.59 -6.77 -20.08
CA MET A 288 -24.43 -5.91 -20.31
C MET A 288 -23.34 -6.61 -21.13
N SER A 289 -23.17 -7.92 -20.93
CA SER A 289 -22.16 -8.73 -21.63
C SER A 289 -22.45 -8.85 -23.12
N THR A 290 -23.72 -8.76 -23.54
CA THR A 290 -24.17 -8.93 -24.93
C THR A 290 -24.46 -7.62 -25.65
N GLN A 291 -24.33 -6.47 -24.98
CA GLN A 291 -24.54 -5.17 -25.62
C GLN A 291 -23.55 -4.94 -26.77
N PRO A 292 -23.89 -4.12 -27.78
CA PRO A 292 -22.92 -3.73 -28.80
C PRO A 292 -21.69 -3.04 -28.15
N PRO A 293 -20.49 -3.13 -28.76
CA PRO A 293 -19.36 -2.30 -28.34
C PRO A 293 -19.73 -0.81 -28.36
N ALA A 294 -19.01 0.02 -27.59
CA ALA A 294 -19.18 1.46 -27.67
C ALA A 294 -19.05 1.94 -29.14
N SER A 295 -19.91 2.88 -29.53
CA SER A 295 -20.12 3.34 -30.92
C SER A 295 -18.85 3.71 -31.67
N ASP A 296 -17.82 4.12 -30.93
CA ASP A 296 -16.63 4.75 -31.47
C ASP A 296 -15.58 3.72 -31.94
N ALA A 297 -15.85 2.43 -31.74
CA ALA A 297 -14.86 1.36 -31.92
C ALA A 297 -15.02 0.55 -33.23
N GLY A 298 -16.08 0.80 -34.03
CA GLY A 298 -16.33 0.16 -35.33
C GLY A 298 -16.67 -1.35 -35.28
N PRO A 299 -16.89 -2.03 -36.42
CA PRO A 299 -17.30 -3.46 -36.48
C PRO A 299 -16.19 -4.45 -36.07
N ALA A 300 -14.92 -4.08 -36.26
CA ALA A 300 -13.78 -4.76 -35.66
C ALA A 300 -13.76 -4.63 -34.11
N ALA A 301 -14.74 -3.91 -33.57
CA ALA A 301 -15.32 -3.77 -32.23
C ALA A 301 -15.34 -4.97 -31.28
N ALA A 302 -15.69 -6.14 -31.82
CA ALA A 302 -16.29 -7.19 -31.01
C ALA A 302 -15.33 -7.67 -29.91
N PRO A 303 -15.81 -7.80 -28.65
CA PRO A 303 -14.99 -8.37 -27.59
C PRO A 303 -14.69 -9.84 -27.92
N THR A 304 -13.47 -10.28 -27.60
CA THR A 304 -13.12 -11.71 -27.67
C THR A 304 -13.30 -12.38 -26.31
N HIS A 305 -13.27 -11.62 -25.22
CA HIS A 305 -13.46 -12.13 -23.86
C HIS A 305 -14.33 -11.18 -23.05
N VAL A 306 -15.10 -11.73 -22.13
CA VAL A 306 -15.92 -10.98 -21.16
C VAL A 306 -15.43 -11.29 -19.75
N ILE A 307 -15.25 -10.27 -18.92
CA ILE A 307 -14.74 -10.39 -17.55
C ILE A 307 -15.73 -9.72 -16.60
N TRP A 308 -16.16 -10.45 -15.59
CA TRP A 308 -16.99 -9.93 -14.49
C TRP A 308 -16.16 -9.79 -13.21
N ALA A 309 -16.62 -8.93 -12.31
CA ALA A 309 -15.96 -8.66 -11.04
C ALA A 309 -16.00 -9.85 -10.06
N GLU A 310 -15.28 -9.69 -8.94
CA GLU A 310 -15.27 -10.63 -7.82
C GLU A 310 -16.69 -10.89 -7.28
N THR A 311 -17.03 -12.18 -7.18
CA THR A 311 -18.34 -12.62 -6.66
C THR A 311 -19.51 -11.93 -7.37
N ALA A 312 -19.37 -11.70 -8.68
CA ALA A 312 -20.42 -11.20 -9.55
C ALA A 312 -21.57 -12.21 -9.72
N VAL A 313 -21.27 -13.50 -9.55
CA VAL A 313 -22.25 -14.59 -9.53
C VAL A 313 -22.38 -15.09 -8.09
N PRO A 314 -23.41 -14.67 -7.33
CA PRO A 314 -23.56 -15.03 -5.92
C PRO A 314 -24.23 -16.40 -5.75
N PHE A 315 -23.83 -17.39 -6.56
CA PHE A 315 -24.34 -18.76 -6.62
C PHE A 315 -23.18 -19.74 -6.84
N VAL A 316 -23.32 -20.97 -6.33
CA VAL A 316 -22.37 -22.05 -6.61
C VAL A 316 -22.65 -22.58 -8.01
N LEU A 317 -21.72 -22.40 -8.94
CA LEU A 317 -21.94 -22.78 -10.35
C LEU A 317 -22.21 -24.27 -10.55
N ALA A 318 -21.55 -25.13 -9.76
CA ALA A 318 -21.72 -26.59 -9.82
C ALA A 318 -23.18 -27.04 -9.59
N ASP A 319 -23.97 -26.25 -8.86
CA ASP A 319 -25.36 -26.56 -8.53
C ASP A 319 -26.35 -26.01 -9.58
N SER A 320 -25.85 -25.36 -10.64
CA SER A 320 -26.71 -24.63 -11.61
C SER A 320 -26.24 -24.78 -13.05
N PRO A 321 -26.49 -25.94 -13.70
CA PRO A 321 -26.15 -26.16 -15.11
C PRO A 321 -26.78 -25.13 -16.06
N SER A 322 -28.01 -24.68 -15.78
CA SER A 322 -28.70 -23.65 -16.55
C SER A 322 -27.99 -22.29 -16.49
N LEU A 323 -27.40 -21.94 -15.34
CA LEU A 323 -26.62 -20.73 -15.18
C LEU A 323 -25.29 -20.82 -15.95
N ILE A 324 -24.62 -21.98 -15.91
CA ILE A 324 -23.41 -22.22 -16.71
C ILE A 324 -23.73 -22.08 -18.21
N ALA A 325 -24.85 -22.63 -18.67
CA ALA A 325 -25.29 -22.50 -20.06
C ALA A 325 -25.59 -21.03 -20.43
N ALA A 326 -26.25 -20.27 -19.55
CA ALA A 326 -26.52 -18.85 -19.77
C ALA A 326 -25.23 -18.01 -19.83
N LEU A 327 -24.27 -18.27 -18.94
CA LEU A 327 -22.95 -17.64 -18.93
C LEU A 327 -22.20 -17.97 -20.22
N ALA A 328 -22.17 -19.24 -20.63
CA ALA A 328 -21.53 -19.65 -21.88
C ALA A 328 -22.19 -19.02 -23.12
N GLY A 329 -23.51 -18.82 -23.11
CA GLY A 329 -24.22 -18.08 -24.17
C GLY A 329 -23.87 -16.59 -24.23
N ALA A 330 -23.37 -16.01 -23.13
CA ALA A 330 -22.87 -14.63 -23.08
C ALA A 330 -21.39 -14.51 -23.44
N ALA A 331 -20.66 -15.63 -23.60
CA ALA A 331 -19.29 -15.60 -24.08
C ALA A 331 -19.24 -15.29 -25.58
N PRO A 332 -18.28 -14.47 -26.05
CA PRO A 332 -18.11 -14.22 -27.48
C PRO A 332 -17.78 -15.50 -28.26
N PRO A 333 -18.09 -15.57 -29.57
CA PRO A 333 -17.75 -16.72 -30.40
C PRO A 333 -16.26 -17.07 -30.34
N GLY A 334 -15.93 -18.31 -29.97
CA GLY A 334 -14.55 -18.77 -29.81
C GLY A 334 -13.81 -18.20 -28.59
N GLY A 335 -14.47 -17.37 -27.79
CA GLY A 335 -13.95 -16.69 -26.61
C GLY A 335 -14.35 -17.32 -25.29
N LEU A 336 -14.07 -16.61 -24.19
CA LEU A 336 -14.43 -17.01 -22.83
C LEU A 336 -15.20 -15.90 -22.11
N ILE A 337 -16.04 -16.32 -21.16
CA ILE A 337 -16.51 -15.47 -20.06
C ILE A 337 -15.78 -15.86 -18.78
N ILE A 338 -15.22 -14.87 -18.08
CA ILE A 338 -14.45 -15.04 -16.85
C ILE A 338 -15.25 -14.39 -15.72
N VAL A 339 -15.66 -15.17 -14.73
CA VAL A 339 -16.55 -14.70 -13.65
C VAL A 339 -16.03 -15.07 -12.26
N GLY A 340 -16.30 -14.19 -11.29
CA GLY A 340 -16.12 -14.50 -9.87
C GLY A 340 -17.38 -15.15 -9.27
N ALA A 341 -17.22 -16.30 -8.63
CA ALA A 341 -18.29 -17.04 -7.97
C ALA A 341 -17.76 -17.88 -6.77
N PRO A 342 -18.58 -18.20 -5.77
CA PRO A 342 -18.19 -19.15 -4.75
C PRO A 342 -18.08 -20.58 -5.32
N ARG A 343 -17.02 -21.30 -4.94
CA ARG A 343 -16.86 -22.74 -5.20
C ARG A 343 -17.04 -23.52 -3.91
N THR A 344 -17.62 -24.72 -3.97
CA THR A 344 -17.67 -25.62 -2.82
C THR A 344 -17.03 -26.96 -3.12
N THR A 345 -16.80 -27.77 -2.08
CA THR A 345 -16.54 -29.20 -2.28
C THR A 345 -17.73 -29.86 -2.98
N SER A 346 -17.47 -30.93 -3.72
CA SER A 346 -18.52 -31.74 -4.34
C SER A 346 -19.49 -32.28 -3.30
N ALA A 347 -20.74 -32.49 -3.70
CA ALA A 347 -21.75 -33.10 -2.84
C ALA A 347 -21.24 -34.42 -2.25
N GLY A 348 -21.39 -34.59 -0.93
CA GLY A 348 -20.97 -35.79 -0.19
C GLY A 348 -19.50 -35.79 0.27
N VAL A 349 -18.71 -34.75 -0.02
CA VAL A 349 -17.32 -34.63 0.45
C VAL A 349 -17.25 -33.75 1.71
N GLU A 350 -16.83 -34.37 2.82
CA GLU A 350 -16.57 -33.70 4.09
C GLU A 350 -15.06 -33.55 4.38
N PRO A 351 -14.61 -32.44 5.02
CA PRO A 351 -15.42 -31.31 5.46
C PRO A 351 -15.86 -30.44 4.27
N ARG A 352 -17.09 -29.90 4.31
CA ARG A 352 -17.54 -28.89 3.33
C ARG A 352 -16.61 -27.69 3.35
N ARG A 353 -15.95 -27.38 2.23
CA ARG A 353 -15.14 -26.17 2.06
C ARG A 353 -15.76 -25.24 1.04
N VAL A 354 -15.50 -23.94 1.20
CA VAL A 354 -15.96 -22.88 0.31
C VAL A 354 -14.77 -22.04 -0.11
N TRP A 355 -14.66 -21.70 -1.40
CA TRP A 355 -13.61 -20.83 -1.94
C TRP A 355 -14.23 -19.63 -2.64
N ASN A 356 -13.53 -18.51 -2.62
CA ASN A 356 -13.80 -17.36 -3.47
C ASN A 356 -13.00 -17.58 -4.76
N SER A 357 -13.69 -17.79 -5.87
CA SER A 357 -13.08 -18.39 -7.05
C SER A 357 -13.37 -17.59 -8.31
N LEU A 358 -12.42 -17.64 -9.23
CA LEU A 358 -12.56 -17.22 -10.62
C LEU A 358 -12.77 -18.46 -11.47
N PHE A 359 -13.73 -18.40 -12.39
CA PHE A 359 -14.03 -19.44 -13.37
C PHE A 359 -13.91 -18.87 -14.79
N ALA A 360 -13.15 -19.54 -15.65
CA ALA A 360 -13.16 -19.29 -17.08
C ALA A 360 -14.08 -20.31 -17.77
N ILE A 361 -15.11 -19.81 -18.44
CA ILE A 361 -16.15 -20.63 -19.07
C ILE A 361 -16.12 -20.39 -20.58
N GLY A 362 -15.97 -21.47 -21.34
CA GLY A 362 -15.97 -21.43 -22.80
C GLY A 362 -17.27 -21.94 -23.43
N PRO A 363 -17.26 -22.13 -24.76
CA PRO A 363 -18.41 -22.63 -25.50
C PRO A 363 -18.95 -23.96 -24.93
N GLY A 364 -20.27 -24.12 -24.95
CA GLY A 364 -20.95 -25.31 -24.42
C GLY A 364 -20.94 -25.44 -22.89
N GLY A 365 -20.53 -24.40 -22.15
CA GLY A 365 -20.53 -24.43 -20.68
C GLY A 365 -19.30 -25.09 -20.06
N ARG A 366 -18.27 -25.39 -20.85
CA ARG A 366 -17.05 -26.02 -20.34
C ARG A 366 -16.24 -25.03 -19.50
N ILE A 367 -16.04 -25.33 -18.22
CA ILE A 367 -15.10 -24.62 -17.36
C ILE A 367 -13.69 -25.02 -17.78
N THR A 368 -12.93 -24.09 -18.37
CA THR A 368 -11.58 -24.34 -18.90
C THR A 368 -10.48 -24.08 -17.88
N ALA A 369 -10.75 -23.22 -16.89
CA ALA A 369 -9.85 -22.97 -15.77
C ALA A 369 -10.61 -22.49 -14.53
N THR A 370 -10.04 -22.78 -13.36
CA THR A 370 -10.50 -22.30 -12.06
C THR A 370 -9.30 -21.81 -11.26
N TYR A 371 -9.48 -20.67 -10.59
CA TYR A 371 -8.53 -20.15 -9.61
C TYR A 371 -9.25 -19.86 -8.31
N ASP A 372 -8.67 -20.34 -7.19
CA ASP A 372 -9.20 -20.08 -5.86
C ASP A 372 -8.28 -19.08 -5.15
N LYS A 373 -8.88 -18.03 -4.57
CA LYS A 373 -8.17 -17.04 -3.76
C LYS A 373 -7.34 -17.70 -2.67
N PHE A 374 -6.04 -17.43 -2.62
CA PHE A 374 -5.11 -17.99 -1.64
C PHE A 374 -4.82 -17.02 -0.48
N HIS A 375 -4.80 -15.71 -0.71
CA HIS A 375 -4.60 -14.73 0.39
C HIS A 375 -5.93 -14.14 0.84
N LEU A 376 -6.45 -14.65 1.96
CA LEU A 376 -7.75 -14.26 2.47
C LEU A 376 -7.69 -12.99 3.33
N VAL A 377 -8.77 -12.22 3.34
CA VAL A 377 -8.92 -11.03 4.18
C VAL A 377 -9.29 -11.44 5.61
N PRO A 378 -8.47 -11.11 6.63
CA PRO A 378 -8.82 -11.37 8.03
C PRO A 378 -10.11 -10.65 8.44
N PHE A 379 -10.95 -11.31 9.24
CA PHE A 379 -12.30 -10.89 9.69
C PHE A 379 -13.35 -10.68 8.58
N GLY A 380 -12.90 -10.42 7.36
CA GLY A 380 -13.72 -10.33 6.16
C GLY A 380 -14.09 -11.70 5.62
N GLU A 381 -13.11 -12.56 5.35
CA GLU A 381 -13.31 -13.87 4.68
C GLU A 381 -13.18 -15.07 5.63
N TYR A 382 -12.41 -14.90 6.72
CA TYR A 382 -12.26 -15.86 7.80
C TYR A 382 -12.10 -15.15 9.15
N VAL A 383 -12.32 -15.85 10.26
CA VAL A 383 -12.07 -15.32 11.61
C VAL A 383 -10.74 -15.87 12.14
N PRO A 384 -9.70 -15.04 12.29
CA PRO A 384 -8.46 -15.49 12.89
C PRO A 384 -8.66 -15.95 14.33
N PHE A 385 -7.90 -16.97 14.77
CA PHE A 385 -7.96 -17.48 16.14
C PHE A 385 -9.39 -17.82 16.63
N ARG A 386 -10.23 -18.41 15.79
CA ARG A 386 -11.64 -18.72 16.10
C ARG A 386 -11.86 -19.53 17.39
N GLY A 387 -10.84 -20.24 17.89
CA GLY A 387 -10.88 -20.93 19.19
C GLY A 387 -10.69 -20.02 20.42
N ILE A 388 -10.32 -18.75 20.21
CA ILE A 388 -10.06 -17.74 21.25
C ILE A 388 -10.98 -16.52 21.06
N LEU A 389 -11.25 -16.12 19.81
CA LEU A 389 -12.09 -14.98 19.45
C LEU A 389 -13.49 -15.45 19.03
N ASP A 390 -14.48 -15.28 19.91
CA ASP A 390 -15.90 -15.55 19.62
C ASP A 390 -16.56 -14.36 18.90
N ILE A 391 -16.00 -13.98 17.74
CA ILE A 391 -16.51 -12.87 16.92
C ILE A 391 -17.06 -13.43 15.61
N PRO A 392 -18.29 -13.10 15.19
CA PRO A 392 -18.83 -13.52 13.91
C PRO A 392 -18.08 -12.87 12.75
N LYS A 393 -18.03 -13.55 11.60
CA LYS A 393 -17.49 -13.01 10.34
C LYS A 393 -18.25 -11.71 9.98
N LEU A 394 -17.52 -10.68 9.55
CA LEU A 394 -18.08 -9.35 9.27
C LEU A 394 -18.75 -9.24 7.89
N THR A 395 -18.69 -10.29 7.07
CA THR A 395 -19.29 -10.32 5.72
C THR A 395 -20.32 -11.44 5.57
N ALA A 396 -21.08 -11.39 4.48
CA ALA A 396 -22.13 -12.36 4.19
C ALA A 396 -21.60 -13.81 4.11
N GLY A 397 -22.31 -14.72 4.78
CA GLY A 397 -21.98 -16.15 4.86
C GLY A 397 -21.40 -16.52 6.23
N ARG A 398 -21.99 -17.55 6.88
CA ARG A 398 -21.57 -18.00 8.21
C ARG A 398 -20.31 -18.86 8.21
N GLN A 399 -19.90 -19.36 7.03
CA GLN A 399 -18.73 -20.21 6.87
C GLN A 399 -17.53 -19.41 6.36
N ASP A 400 -16.34 -19.78 6.82
CA ASP A 400 -15.10 -19.17 6.35
C ASP A 400 -14.73 -19.69 4.97
N PHE A 401 -14.11 -18.82 4.18
CA PHE A 401 -13.46 -19.26 2.96
C PHE A 401 -12.22 -20.07 3.30
N SER A 402 -11.95 -21.07 2.48
CA SER A 402 -10.72 -21.86 2.49
C SER A 402 -9.71 -21.21 1.54
N PRO A 403 -8.41 -21.19 1.88
CA PRO A 403 -7.39 -20.69 0.97
C PRO A 403 -7.23 -21.65 -0.22
N GLY A 404 -6.98 -21.06 -1.38
CA GLY A 404 -6.54 -21.74 -2.58
C GLY A 404 -5.07 -22.20 -2.49
N PRO A 405 -4.59 -22.91 -3.52
CA PRO A 405 -3.26 -23.54 -3.52
C PRO A 405 -2.09 -22.58 -3.77
N GLY A 406 -2.32 -21.28 -3.97
CA GLY A 406 -1.29 -20.27 -4.24
C GLY A 406 -1.37 -19.67 -5.65
N LEU A 407 -0.35 -18.87 -5.99
CA LEU A 407 -0.24 -18.22 -7.30
C LEU A 407 -0.19 -19.23 -8.44
N ARG A 408 -0.95 -18.95 -9.51
CA ARG A 408 -0.97 -19.77 -10.72
C ARG A 408 -1.00 -18.87 -11.95
N THR A 409 -0.32 -19.31 -13.00
CA THR A 409 -0.47 -18.75 -14.34
C THR A 409 -1.42 -19.65 -15.12
N LEU A 410 -2.51 -19.08 -15.61
CA LEU A 410 -3.51 -19.77 -16.41
C LEU A 410 -3.22 -19.55 -17.89
N ALA A 411 -3.23 -20.64 -18.67
CA ALA A 411 -3.27 -20.60 -20.11
C ALA A 411 -4.75 -20.64 -20.55
N LEU A 412 -5.29 -19.48 -20.91
CA LEU A 412 -6.69 -19.34 -21.35
C LEU A 412 -6.73 -19.24 -22.87
N THR A 413 -7.65 -19.97 -23.50
CA THR A 413 -7.82 -19.95 -24.96
C THR A 413 -8.04 -18.54 -25.46
N GLY A 414 -7.24 -18.09 -26.42
CA GLY A 414 -7.37 -16.76 -27.01
C GLY A 414 -6.80 -15.61 -26.16
N LEU A 415 -6.12 -15.90 -25.05
CA LEU A 415 -5.42 -14.92 -24.23
C LEU A 415 -3.93 -15.30 -24.07
N PRO A 416 -3.04 -14.32 -23.84
CA PRO A 416 -1.71 -14.62 -23.30
C PRO A 416 -1.83 -15.27 -21.92
N PRO A 417 -0.73 -15.86 -21.38
CA PRO A 417 -0.72 -16.36 -20.01
C PRO A 417 -1.14 -15.27 -19.01
N VAL A 418 -2.11 -15.58 -18.14
CA VAL A 418 -2.64 -14.64 -17.14
C VAL A 418 -2.47 -15.16 -15.73
N SER A 419 -2.11 -14.30 -14.78
CA SER A 419 -2.14 -14.65 -13.36
C SER A 419 -3.29 -13.89 -12.67
N PRO A 420 -4.37 -14.56 -12.28
CA PRO A 420 -5.46 -13.93 -11.55
C PRO A 420 -5.04 -13.58 -10.12
N LEU A 421 -5.45 -12.40 -9.67
CA LEU A 421 -5.35 -11.94 -8.28
C LEU A 421 -6.74 -11.40 -7.89
N ILE A 422 -7.35 -12.00 -6.88
CA ILE A 422 -8.68 -11.64 -6.39
C ILE A 422 -8.53 -10.63 -5.24
N CYS A 423 -8.93 -9.38 -5.52
CA CYS A 423 -9.08 -8.33 -4.52
C CYS A 423 -7.78 -8.07 -3.73
N TYR A 424 -7.78 -8.35 -2.43
CA TYR A 424 -6.69 -8.10 -1.48
C TYR A 424 -5.34 -8.72 -1.89
N GLU A 425 -5.33 -9.75 -2.75
CA GLU A 425 -4.10 -10.40 -3.21
C GLU A 425 -3.15 -9.45 -3.96
N VAL A 426 -3.67 -8.40 -4.62
CA VAL A 426 -2.85 -7.50 -5.45
C VAL A 426 -1.86 -6.64 -4.64
N ILE A 427 -2.11 -6.44 -3.34
CA ILE A 427 -1.26 -5.55 -2.53
C ILE A 427 -0.01 -6.25 -1.99
N PHE A 428 0.16 -7.56 -2.22
CA PHE A 428 1.29 -8.33 -1.74
C PHE A 428 2.39 -8.38 -2.81
N PRO A 429 3.48 -7.62 -2.66
CA PRO A 429 4.50 -7.48 -3.70
C PRO A 429 5.45 -8.69 -3.83
N GLY A 430 5.41 -9.64 -2.88
CA GLY A 430 6.36 -10.75 -2.77
C GLY A 430 7.55 -10.45 -1.87
#